data_AF-A0A2D8NB73-F1
#
_entry.id   AF-A0A2D8NB73-F1
#
_cell.length_a   1.000
_cell.length_b   1.000
_cell.length_c   1.000
_cell.angle_alpha   90.00
_cell.angle_beta   90.00
_cell.angle_gamma   90.00
#
_symmetry.space_group_name_H-M   'P 1'
#
loop_
_entity.id
_entity.type
_entity.pdbx_description
1 polymer ?
#
loop_
_entity_poly.entity_id
_entity_poly.type
_entity_poly.pdbx_seq_one_letter_code
_entity_poly.pdbx_strand_id
1 'polypeptide(L)'
;MNFTAQNMLILKIDNDTYRAFTNSCPHQGARTAWTFNSSSNRFVCNNHGNQYATDCTTAGTGGVLKCYTTSKSGSNLVVTVS
;
A
#
# COMPACT_ATOMS: atom_id res chain seq x y z
N MET A 1 -0.04 -5.80 -4.35
CA MET A 1 -1.39 -6.08 -4.87
C MET A 1 -2.43 -5.16 -4.22
N ASN A 2 -3.55 -4.91 -4.91
CA ASN A 2 -4.72 -4.26 -4.34
C ASN A 2 -5.68 -5.31 -3.79
N PHE A 3 -5.73 -5.46 -2.46
CA PHE A 3 -6.60 -6.37 -1.75
C PHE A 3 -7.91 -5.64 -1.38
N THR A 4 -8.75 -5.45 -2.40
CA THR A 4 -9.97 -4.65 -2.32
C THR A 4 -10.99 -5.19 -1.33
N ALA A 5 -11.04 -6.51 -1.11
CA ALA A 5 -11.93 -7.15 -0.14
C ALA A 5 -11.76 -6.62 1.30
N GLN A 6 -10.56 -6.10 1.64
CA GLN A 6 -10.27 -5.50 2.94
C GLN A 6 -9.91 -4.02 2.85
N ASN A 7 -10.04 -3.39 1.67
CA ASN A 7 -9.64 -1.99 1.43
C ASN A 7 -8.15 -1.71 1.69
N MET A 8 -7.27 -2.61 1.23
CA MET A 8 -5.83 -2.55 1.54
C MET A 8 -4.94 -2.76 0.32
N LEU A 9 -3.75 -2.17 0.34
CA LEU A 9 -2.65 -2.58 -0.52
C LEU A 9 -1.73 -3.49 0.29
N ILE A 10 -1.27 -4.59 -0.31
CA ILE A 10 -0.29 -5.51 0.29
C ILE A 10 0.94 -5.56 -0.61
N LEU A 11 2.12 -5.38 -0.02
CA LEU A 11 3.41 -5.57 -0.66
C LEU A 11 4.15 -6.71 0.02
N LYS A 12 4.51 -7.74 -0.75
CA LYS A 12 5.47 -8.76 -0.33
C LYS A 12 6.87 -8.22 -0.63
N ILE A 13 7.68 -8.01 0.40
CA ILE A 13 9.06 -7.51 0.27
C ILE A 13 10.00 -8.70 0.08
N ASP A 14 9.86 -9.71 0.93
CA ASP A 14 10.56 -10.99 0.83
C ASP A 14 9.64 -12.13 1.35
N ASN A 15 10.19 -13.31 1.67
CA ASN A 15 9.38 -14.45 2.09
C ASN A 15 8.71 -14.27 3.46
N ASP A 16 9.29 -13.46 4.35
CA ASP A 16 8.83 -13.27 5.72
C ASP A 16 8.36 -11.85 5.99
N THR A 17 8.79 -10.90 5.16
CA THR A 17 8.47 -9.48 5.30
C THR A 17 7.38 -9.06 4.33
N TYR A 18 6.29 -8.54 4.90
CA TYR A 18 5.20 -7.91 4.18
C TYR A 18 5.00 -6.50 4.71
N ARG A 19 4.40 -5.63 3.89
CA ARG A 19 3.90 -4.32 4.30
C ARG A 19 2.48 -4.15 3.81
N ALA A 20 1.64 -3.58 4.65
CA ALA A 20 0.25 -3.29 4.32
C ALA A 20 -0.01 -1.80 4.41
N PHE A 21 -0.91 -1.30 3.56
CA PHE A 21 -1.24 0.10 3.45
C PHE A 21 -2.74 0.29 3.24
N THR A 22 -3.24 1.48 3.53
CA THR A 22 -4.55 1.89 3.03
C THR A 22 -4.56 1.83 1.51
N ASN A 23 -5.65 1.34 0.89
CA ASN A 23 -5.84 1.51 -0.55
C ASN A 23 -6.56 2.82 -0.90
N SER A 24 -6.88 3.67 0.07
CA SER A 24 -7.43 5.00 -0.20
C SER A 24 -6.34 5.91 -0.72
N CYS A 25 -6.41 6.29 -2.00
CA CYS A 25 -5.46 7.24 -2.59
C CYS A 25 -5.43 8.54 -1.78
N PRO A 26 -4.26 8.98 -1.25
CA PRO A 26 -4.16 10.19 -0.44
C PRO A 26 -4.70 11.45 -1.13
N HIS A 27 -4.71 11.51 -2.47
CA HIS A 27 -5.27 12.64 -3.22
C HIS A 27 -6.79 12.79 -3.07
N GLN A 28 -7.58 11.76 -3.45
CA GLN A 28 -9.05 11.85 -3.58
C GLN A 28 -9.77 10.54 -3.21
N GLY A 29 -9.10 9.64 -2.49
CA GLY A 29 -9.72 8.44 -1.92
C GLY A 29 -10.03 7.31 -2.89
N ALA A 30 -9.59 7.36 -4.15
CA ALA A 30 -9.75 6.26 -5.10
C ALA A 30 -9.14 4.95 -4.54
N ARG A 31 -9.89 3.84 -4.61
CA ARG A 31 -9.52 2.54 -4.01
C ARG A 31 -9.20 1.43 -4.98
N THR A 32 -9.62 1.55 -6.23
CA THR A 32 -9.62 0.43 -7.20
C THR A 32 -8.51 0.55 -8.25
N ALA A 33 -8.02 1.76 -8.51
CA ALA A 33 -7.07 2.03 -9.58
C ALA A 33 -5.61 2.01 -9.10
N TRP A 34 -5.08 0.84 -8.75
CA TRP A 34 -3.71 0.72 -8.21
C TRP A 34 -2.85 -0.28 -8.98
N THR A 35 -1.62 0.13 -9.29
CA THR A 35 -0.53 -0.73 -9.75
C THR A 35 0.70 -0.52 -8.87
N PHE A 36 1.67 -1.44 -8.94
CA PHE A 36 2.94 -1.32 -8.25
C PHE A 36 4.07 -1.29 -9.27
N ASN A 37 4.92 -0.26 -9.21
CA ASN A 37 6.13 -0.14 -9.99
C ASN A 37 7.31 -0.66 -9.16
N SER A 38 7.82 -1.84 -9.50
CA SER A 38 8.93 -2.48 -8.79
C SER A 38 10.26 -1.80 -9.03
N SER A 39 10.47 -1.17 -10.19
CA SER A 39 11.72 -0.45 -10.51
C SER A 39 11.90 0.81 -9.65
N SER A 40 10.81 1.48 -9.27
CA SER A 40 10.84 2.65 -8.39
C SER A 40 10.40 2.37 -6.95
N ASN A 41 9.94 1.15 -6.65
CA ASN A 41 9.36 0.75 -5.38
C ASN A 41 8.20 1.68 -4.93
N ARG A 42 7.27 1.96 -5.86
CA ARG A 42 6.12 2.87 -5.62
C ARG A 42 4.79 2.24 -6.00
N PHE A 43 3.75 2.55 -5.23
CA PHE A 43 2.37 2.35 -5.65
C PHE A 43 1.93 3.50 -6.55
N VAL A 44 1.25 3.19 -7.64
CA VAL A 44 0.73 4.16 -8.61
C VAL A 44 -0.78 4.11 -8.59
N CYS A 45 -1.41 5.24 -8.27
CA CYS A 45 -2.84 5.43 -8.42
C CYS A 45 -3.14 5.84 -9.87
N ASN A 46 -3.69 4.93 -10.67
CA ASN A 46 -3.91 5.12 -12.11
C ASN A 46 -5.05 6.08 -12.44
N ASN A 47 -5.78 6.59 -11.44
CA ASN A 47 -6.82 7.60 -11.70
C ASN A 47 -6.22 8.90 -12.24
N HIS A 48 -5.04 9.30 -11.76
CA HIS A 48 -4.30 10.49 -12.22
C HIS A 48 -2.79 10.28 -12.32
N GLY A 49 -2.29 9.05 -12.16
CA GLY A 49 -0.86 8.71 -12.21
C GLY A 49 -0.05 9.07 -10.96
N ASN A 50 -0.70 9.42 -9.85
CA ASN A 50 -0.01 9.78 -8.60
C ASN A 50 0.79 8.60 -8.04
N GLN A 51 2.04 8.86 -7.61
CA GLN A 51 2.96 7.82 -7.15
C GLN A 51 3.33 8.01 -5.69
N TYR A 52 3.25 6.94 -4.91
CA TYR A 52 3.49 6.95 -3.48
C TYR A 52 4.60 5.97 -3.11
N ALA A 53 5.56 6.45 -2.33
CA ALA A 53 6.61 5.62 -1.76
C ALA A 53 6.01 4.57 -0.82
N THR A 54 6.70 3.46 -0.66
CA THR A 54 6.29 2.40 0.26
C THR A 54 6.85 2.59 1.67
N ASP A 55 7.54 3.69 1.96
CA ASP A 55 8.28 3.96 3.21
C ASP A 55 7.46 4.54 4.36
N CYS A 56 6.15 4.75 4.15
CA CYS A 56 5.22 5.28 5.16
C CYS A 56 5.49 6.72 5.62
N THR A 57 6.41 7.44 4.97
CA THR A 57 6.85 8.77 5.43
C THR A 57 6.96 9.78 4.29
N THR A 58 7.34 9.35 3.09
CA THR A 58 7.48 10.23 1.94
C THR A 58 6.10 10.58 1.38
N ALA A 59 5.76 11.87 1.42
CA ALA A 59 4.52 12.37 0.85
C ALA A 59 4.54 12.31 -0.69
N GLY A 60 3.39 11.94 -1.26
CA GLY A 60 3.04 12.21 -2.65
C GLY A 60 1.94 13.26 -2.73
N THR A 61 1.24 13.30 -3.85
CA THR A 61 0.07 14.17 -4.04
C THR A 61 -1.02 13.85 -3.02
N GLY A 62 -1.42 14.84 -2.20
CA GLY A 62 -2.43 14.66 -1.14
C GLY A 62 -1.93 13.99 0.14
N GLY A 63 -0.63 13.69 0.24
CA GLY A 63 -0.01 13.21 1.47
C GLY A 63 0.65 11.83 1.33
N VAL A 64 0.88 11.21 2.48
CA VAL A 64 1.59 9.93 2.60
C VAL A 64 0.63 8.76 2.43
N LEU A 65 1.10 7.69 1.79
CA LEU A 65 0.38 6.42 1.77
C LEU A 65 0.52 5.73 3.13
N LYS A 66 -0.52 5.85 3.96
CA LYS A 66 -0.51 5.35 5.34
C LYS A 66 -0.29 3.84 5.40
N CYS A 67 0.61 3.42 6.26
CA CYS A 67 0.90 2.02 6.54
C CYS A 67 0.11 1.50 7.73
N TYR A 68 -0.14 0.19 7.69
CA TYR A 68 -0.65 -0.57 8.83
C TYR A 68 0.48 -1.40 9.42
N THR A 69 0.35 -1.76 10.69
CA THR A 69 1.29 -2.67 11.34
C THR A 69 1.02 -4.10 10.87
N THR A 70 2.07 -4.82 10.49
CA THR A 70 1.97 -6.20 9.99
C THR A 70 2.87 -7.14 10.77
N SER A 71 2.41 -8.37 11.00
CA SER A 71 3.24 -9.47 11.49
C SER A 71 2.91 -10.77 10.74
N LYS A 72 3.92 -11.61 10.53
CA LYS A 72 3.72 -12.95 9.93
C LYS A 72 3.73 -14.00 11.04
N SER A 73 2.73 -14.87 11.05
CA SER A 73 2.63 -16.01 11.97
C SER A 73 2.36 -17.27 11.17
N GLY A 74 3.42 -18.05 10.93
CA GLY A 74 3.34 -19.22 10.03
C GLY A 74 2.96 -18.80 8.61
N SER A 75 1.85 -19.34 8.09
CA SER A 75 1.31 -18.98 6.77
C SER A 75 0.40 -17.74 6.78
N ASN A 76 0.10 -17.17 7.95
CA ASN A 76 -0.86 -16.08 8.09
C ASN A 76 -0.14 -14.73 8.19
N LEU A 77 -0.62 -13.75 7.42
CA LEU A 77 -0.29 -12.35 7.60
C LEU A 77 -1.35 -11.70 8.49
N VAL A 78 -0.95 -11.16 9.63
CA VAL A 78 -1.79 -10.38 10.53
C VAL A 78 -1.57 -8.91 10.24
N VAL A 79 -2.64 -8.15 10.09
CA VAL A 79 -2.58 -6.69 9.90
C VAL A 79 -3.44 -5.98 10.93
N THR A 80 -2.85 -5.02 11.63
CA THR A 80 -3.53 -4.17 12.61
C THR A 80 -3.82 -2.81 11.97
N VAL A 81 -5.11 -2.50 11.81
CA VAL A 81 -5.59 -1.21 11.32
C VAL A 81 -5.79 -0.25 12.50
N SER A 82 -5.51 1.04 12.29
CA SER A 82 -5.66 2.12 13.27
C SER A 82 -6.45 3.30 12.73
#